data_AF-I7J554-F1
#
_entry.id   AF-I7J554-F1
#
_cell.length_a   1.000
_cell.length_b   1.000
_cell.length_c   1.000
_cell.angle_alpha   90.00
_cell.angle_beta   90.00
_cell.angle_gamma   90.00
#
_symmetry.space_group_name_H-M   'P 1'
#
loop_
_entity.id
_entity.type
_entity.pdbx_description
1 polymer ?
#
loop_
_entity_poly.entity_id
_entity_poly.type
_entity_poly.pdbx_seq_one_letter_code
_entity_poly.pdbx_strand_id
1 'polypeptide(L)'
;MVLSFNLSPSREASDAFSLFHSASKFGCPSSIVTDRFPAYNIPTKTIFPNSKHIKVSSFNDDISNNVIEAFNDTFKDWYKRKRGFKSFDSTNAFISMFIFHYNFLRPHYSLNNLSPAEVAGISYNDVDKRNWLLSVFV
;
A
#
# COMPACT_ATOMS: atom_id res chain seq x y z
N MET A 1 4.78 5.15 -1.14
CA MET A 1 4.06 5.00 0.15
C MET A 1 2.79 4.20 -0.08
N VAL A 2 2.34 3.39 0.88
CA VAL A 2 1.05 2.69 0.78
C VAL A 2 -0.06 3.61 1.27
N LEU A 3 -1.07 3.88 0.44
CA LEU A 3 -2.14 4.84 0.75
C LEU A 3 -3.42 4.16 1.25
N SER A 4 -3.74 2.98 0.72
CA SER A 4 -4.90 2.20 1.13
C SER A 4 -4.64 0.71 0.93
N PHE A 5 -5.42 -0.12 1.60
CA PHE A 5 -5.49 -1.56 1.39
C PHE A 5 -6.94 -2.03 1.54
N ASN A 6 -7.26 -3.18 0.95
CA ASN A 6 -8.55 -3.84 1.12
C ASN A 6 -8.30 -5.34 1.31
N LEU A 7 -8.85 -5.92 2.38
CA LEU A 7 -8.78 -7.35 2.66
C LEU A 7 -10.15 -7.96 2.37
N SER A 8 -10.23 -8.82 1.37
CA SER A 8 -11.46 -9.49 0.93
C SER A 8 -11.26 -11.00 0.82
N PRO A 9 -12.33 -11.81 0.98
CA PRO A 9 -12.30 -13.24 0.68
C PRO A 9 -12.36 -13.51 -0.84
N SER A 10 -12.76 -12.52 -1.64
CA SER A 10 -12.99 -12.60 -3.08
C SER A 10 -12.00 -11.74 -3.89
N ARG A 11 -12.04 -11.89 -5.21
CA ARG A 11 -11.28 -11.07 -6.17
C ARG A 11 -12.22 -10.43 -7.19
N GLU A 12 -13.20 -9.68 -6.70
CA GLU A 12 -14.23 -9.08 -7.54
C GLU A 12 -13.95 -7.60 -7.84
N ALA A 13 -14.63 -7.07 -8.87
CA ALA A 13 -14.54 -5.64 -9.19
C ALA A 13 -14.95 -4.74 -8.01
N SER A 14 -15.88 -5.19 -7.15
CA SER A 14 -16.29 -4.49 -5.92
C SER A 14 -15.14 -4.29 -4.93
N ASP A 15 -14.22 -5.24 -4.87
CA ASP A 15 -13.05 -5.19 -3.99
C ASP A 15 -12.06 -4.12 -4.47
N ALA A 16 -11.86 -4.05 -5.79
CA ALA A 16 -11.06 -3.01 -6.43
C ALA A 16 -11.71 -1.62 -6.33
N PHE A 17 -13.04 -1.52 -6.44
CA PHE A 17 -13.79 -0.30 -6.19
C PHE A 17 -13.56 0.22 -4.76
N SER A 18 -13.65 -0.65 -3.76
CA SER A 18 -13.46 -0.29 -2.35
C SER A 18 -12.03 0.23 -2.11
N LEU A 19 -11.02 -0.44 -2.69
CA LEU A 19 -9.62 -0.03 -2.61
C LEU A 19 -9.40 1.36 -3.22
N PHE A 20 -9.88 1.58 -4.45
CA PHE A 20 -9.69 2.83 -5.18
C PHE A 20 -10.49 3.98 -4.58
N HIS A 21 -11.69 3.72 -4.07
CA HIS A 21 -12.50 4.73 -3.40
C HIS A 21 -11.84 5.19 -2.09
N SER A 22 -11.20 4.28 -1.36
CA SER A 22 -10.38 4.66 -0.20
C SER A 22 -9.16 5.50 -0.62
N ALA A 23 -8.50 5.12 -1.71
CA ALA A 23 -7.32 5.82 -2.23
C ALA A 23 -7.63 7.22 -2.80
N SER A 24 -8.82 7.44 -3.38
CA SER A 24 -9.17 8.71 -4.04
C SER A 24 -9.23 9.89 -3.07
N LYS A 25 -9.35 9.63 -1.76
CA LYS A 25 -9.23 10.64 -0.70
C LYS A 25 -7.89 11.36 -0.69
N PHE A 26 -6.85 10.74 -1.26
CA PHE A 26 -5.50 11.31 -1.36
C PHE A 26 -5.24 12.04 -2.69
N GLY A 27 -6.27 12.20 -3.53
CA GLY A 27 -6.19 12.90 -4.80
C GLY A 27 -6.32 11.98 -6.02
N CYS A 28 -6.09 12.55 -7.21
CA CYS A 28 -6.18 11.84 -8.48
C CYS A 28 -4.77 11.74 -9.10
N PRO A 29 -4.21 10.53 -9.28
CA PRO A 29 -2.91 10.37 -9.92
C PRO A 29 -3.00 10.69 -11.42
N SER A 30 -1.87 11.02 -12.06
CA SER A 30 -1.83 11.20 -13.52
C SER A 30 -1.91 9.87 -14.27
N SER A 31 -1.36 8.80 -13.70
CA SER A 31 -1.36 7.46 -14.27
C SER A 31 -1.59 6.41 -13.18
N ILE A 32 -2.27 5.33 -13.55
CA ILE A 32 -2.54 4.17 -12.69
C ILE A 32 -1.99 2.94 -13.42
N VAL A 33 -1.12 2.20 -12.74
CA VAL A 33 -0.49 0.99 -13.28
C VAL A 33 -1.09 -0.21 -12.58
N THR A 34 -1.67 -1.13 -13.35
CA THR A 34 -2.16 -2.42 -12.83
C THR A 34 -1.64 -3.56 -13.70
N ASP A 35 -1.74 -4.77 -13.18
CA ASP A 35 -1.68 -5.96 -14.03
C ASP A 35 -2.87 -5.98 -15.02
N ARG A 36 -2.94 -7.02 -15.85
CA ARG A 36 -4.03 -7.21 -16.82
C ARG A 36 -5.32 -7.76 -16.21
N PHE A 37 -5.48 -7.77 -14.88
CA PHE A 37 -6.68 -8.32 -14.27
C PHE A 37 -7.91 -7.46 -14.62
N PRO A 38 -8.94 -8.01 -15.29
CA PRO A 38 -10.04 -7.20 -15.81
C PRO A 38 -10.85 -6.44 -14.76
N ALA A 39 -10.84 -6.90 -13.51
CA ALA A 39 -11.57 -6.29 -12.40
C ALA A 39 -11.17 -4.84 -12.13
N TYR A 40 -9.95 -4.41 -12.53
CA TYR A 40 -9.50 -3.03 -12.35
C TYR A 40 -10.04 -2.05 -13.39
N ASN A 41 -10.48 -2.53 -14.56
CA ASN A 41 -10.86 -1.64 -15.67
C ASN A 41 -12.01 -0.67 -15.31
N ILE A 42 -13.09 -1.20 -14.72
CA ILE A 42 -14.27 -0.41 -14.36
C ILE A 42 -13.98 0.53 -13.17
N PRO A 43 -13.40 0.06 -12.05
CA PRO A 43 -13.00 0.93 -10.95
C PRO A 43 -12.08 2.08 -11.36
N THR A 44 -11.03 1.81 -12.17
CA THR A 44 -10.09 2.85 -12.60
C THR A 44 -10.83 3.95 -13.36
N LYS A 45 -11.63 3.58 -14.36
CA LYS A 45 -12.35 4.55 -15.20
C LYS A 45 -13.40 5.34 -14.42
N THR A 46 -14.03 4.72 -13.43
CA THR A 46 -15.12 5.33 -12.67
C THR A 46 -14.60 6.28 -11.60
N ILE A 47 -13.56 5.89 -10.86
CA ILE A 47 -13.04 6.66 -9.73
C ILE A 47 -11.98 7.68 -10.18
N PHE A 48 -11.20 7.33 -11.20
CA PHE A 48 -10.08 8.13 -11.69
C PHE A 48 -10.21 8.41 -13.21
N PRO A 49 -11.28 9.10 -13.65
CA PRO A 49 -11.57 9.29 -15.07
C PRO A 49 -10.49 10.09 -15.82
N ASN A 50 -9.71 10.89 -15.09
CA ASN A 50 -8.64 11.72 -15.64
C ASN A 50 -7.26 11.04 -15.60
N SER A 51 -7.15 9.84 -15.03
CA SER A 51 -5.90 9.10 -14.95
C SER A 51 -5.70 8.21 -16.17
N LYS A 52 -4.48 8.17 -16.70
CA LYS A 52 -4.09 7.19 -17.71
C LYS A 52 -3.97 5.80 -17.09
N HIS A 53 -4.86 4.87 -17.46
CA HIS A 53 -4.76 3.47 -17.01
C HIS A 53 -3.78 2.68 -17.89
N ILE A 54 -2.64 2.31 -17.31
CA ILE A 54 -1.58 1.53 -17.93
C ILE A 54 -1.71 0.08 -17.45
N LYS A 55 -1.90 -0.85 -18.39
CA LYS A 55 -2.09 -2.29 -18.10
C LYS A 55 -0.90 -3.07 -18.62
N VAL A 56 -0.05 -3.55 -17.72
CA VAL A 56 1.19 -4.23 -18.10
C VAL A 56 0.99 -5.75 -18.17
N SER A 57 1.43 -6.38 -19.27
CA SER A 57 1.49 -7.85 -19.41
C SER A 57 2.51 -8.48 -18.47
N SER A 58 3.64 -7.80 -18.41
CA SER A 58 4.85 -8.18 -17.72
C SER A 58 5.50 -6.86 -17.33
N PHE A 59 5.89 -6.72 -16.07
CA PHE A 59 6.55 -5.52 -15.56
C PHE A 59 8.02 -5.43 -16.01
N ASN A 60 8.45 -6.25 -16.98
CA ASN A 60 9.81 -6.22 -17.53
C ASN A 60 10.02 -5.18 -18.63
N ASP A 61 8.96 -4.74 -19.32
CA ASP A 61 9.14 -4.02 -20.60
C ASP A 61 8.95 -2.49 -20.50
N ASP A 62 8.07 -1.99 -19.60
CA ASP A 62 7.71 -0.56 -19.57
C ASP A 62 7.81 0.12 -18.18
N ILE A 63 7.62 -0.63 -17.09
CA ILE A 63 7.53 -0.09 -15.73
C ILE A 63 8.14 -1.09 -14.75
N SER A 64 9.20 -0.67 -14.05
CA SER A 64 9.90 -1.52 -13.08
C SER A 64 8.98 -2.06 -11.98
N ASN A 65 8.97 -3.38 -11.79
CA ASN A 65 8.25 -4.06 -10.71
C ASN A 65 8.94 -3.96 -9.35
N ASN A 66 10.19 -3.51 -9.31
CA ASN A 66 11.07 -3.67 -8.15
C ASN A 66 10.47 -3.08 -6.87
N VAL A 67 9.75 -1.96 -7.00
CA VAL A 67 9.12 -1.29 -5.86
C VAL A 67 8.01 -2.14 -5.23
N ILE A 68 7.13 -2.73 -6.04
CA ILE A 68 6.02 -3.54 -5.53
C ILE A 68 6.48 -4.94 -5.13
N GLU A 69 7.50 -5.49 -5.79
CA GLU A 69 8.16 -6.74 -5.38
C GLU A 69 8.82 -6.59 -4.01
N ALA A 70 9.64 -5.56 -3.81
CA ALA A 70 10.29 -5.29 -2.53
C ALA A 70 9.26 -5.10 -1.39
N PHE A 71 8.15 -4.42 -1.68
CA PHE A 71 7.03 -4.30 -0.74
C PHE A 71 6.42 -5.66 -0.41
N ASN A 72 6.06 -6.45 -1.43
CA ASN A 72 5.41 -7.75 -1.27
C ASN A 72 6.29 -8.75 -0.51
N ASP A 73 7.60 -8.78 -0.79
CA ASP A 73 8.56 -9.63 -0.08
C ASP A 73 8.69 -9.21 1.39
N THR A 74 8.80 -7.91 1.66
CA THR A 74 8.85 -7.38 3.03
C THR A 74 7.57 -7.74 3.81
N PHE A 75 6.40 -7.61 3.17
CA PHE A 75 5.12 -7.98 3.79
C PHE A 75 5.05 -9.49 4.05
N LYS A 76 5.50 -10.30 3.09
CA LYS A 76 5.57 -11.76 3.17
C LYS A 76 6.42 -12.25 4.33
N ASP A 77 7.60 -11.69 4.51
CA ASP A 77 8.49 -12.03 5.63
C ASP A 77 7.91 -11.59 6.98
N TRP A 78 7.11 -10.53 7.00
CA TRP A 78 6.41 -10.11 8.20
C TRP A 78 5.30 -11.08 8.59
N TYR A 79 4.40 -11.42 7.65
CA TYR A 79 3.26 -12.26 8.00
C TYR A 79 3.59 -13.73 8.18
N LYS A 80 4.61 -14.27 7.47
CA LYS A 80 5.05 -15.67 7.64
C LYS A 80 5.49 -16.00 9.06
N ARG A 81 5.99 -15.00 9.81
CA ARG A 81 6.41 -15.16 11.21
C ARG A 81 5.24 -15.24 12.20
N LYS A 82 4.01 -14.94 11.77
CA LYS A 82 2.82 -14.98 12.64
C LYS A 82 2.18 -16.37 12.63
N ARG A 83 1.78 -16.84 13.81
CA ARG A 83 1.01 -18.09 13.97
C ARG A 83 -0.48 -17.84 13.72
N GLY A 84 -0.83 -17.66 12.45
CA GLY A 84 -2.20 -17.45 12.00
C GLY A 84 -2.79 -16.09 12.39
N PHE A 85 -3.92 -15.74 11.76
CA PHE A 85 -4.56 -14.44 11.97
C PHE A 85 -5.83 -14.46 12.80
N LYS A 86 -6.46 -15.63 13.03
CA LYS A 86 -7.69 -15.84 13.82
C LYS A 86 -8.99 -15.21 13.31
N SER A 87 -8.99 -13.96 12.82
CA SER A 87 -10.18 -13.25 12.33
C SER A 87 -9.85 -12.18 11.29
N PHE A 88 -10.85 -11.67 10.57
CA PHE A 88 -10.68 -10.54 9.65
C PHE A 88 -10.21 -9.27 10.38
N ASP A 89 -10.79 -8.96 11.55
CA ASP A 89 -10.44 -7.76 12.31
C ASP A 89 -8.98 -7.76 12.77
N SER A 90 -8.53 -8.88 13.33
CA SER A 90 -7.13 -9.04 13.72
C SER A 90 -6.18 -9.04 12.52
N THR A 91 -6.62 -9.50 11.34
CA THR A 91 -5.83 -9.40 10.10
C THR A 91 -5.74 -7.95 9.65
N ASN A 92 -6.85 -7.20 9.66
CA ASN A 92 -6.90 -5.78 9.31
C ASN A 92 -6.04 -4.93 10.24
N ALA A 93 -6.11 -5.16 11.55
CA ALA A 93 -5.24 -4.50 12.53
C ALA A 93 -3.76 -4.80 12.26
N PHE A 94 -3.44 -6.07 11.94
CA PHE A 94 -2.08 -6.46 11.58
C PHE A 94 -1.57 -5.77 10.31
N ILE A 95 -2.37 -5.74 9.24
CA ILE A 95 -2.00 -5.07 7.98
C ILE A 95 -1.84 -3.56 8.22
N SER A 96 -2.73 -2.95 8.99
CA SER A 96 -2.66 -1.53 9.34
C SER A 96 -1.36 -1.20 10.09
N MET A 97 -0.99 -2.04 11.07
CA MET A 97 0.27 -1.89 11.81
C MET A 97 1.49 -2.06 10.90
N PHE A 98 1.45 -3.02 9.98
CA PHE A 98 2.51 -3.20 8.99
C PHE A 98 2.67 -1.96 8.09
N ILE A 99 1.57 -1.45 7.55
CA ILE A 99 1.57 -0.27 6.68
C ILE A 99 2.10 0.96 7.44
N PHE A 100 1.66 1.16 8.69
CA PHE A 100 2.17 2.22 9.54
C PHE A 100 3.68 2.12 9.70
N HIS A 101 4.18 0.94 10.08
CA HIS A 101 5.61 0.72 10.20
C HIS A 101 6.36 0.95 8.88
N TYR A 102 5.84 0.41 7.75
CA TYR A 102 6.46 0.51 6.44
C TYR A 102 6.57 1.96 5.95
N ASN A 103 5.51 2.75 6.15
CA ASN A 103 5.42 4.13 5.67
C ASN A 103 6.16 5.12 6.56
N PHE A 104 6.12 4.95 7.88
CA PHE A 104 6.55 5.99 8.81
C PHE A 104 7.84 5.63 9.56
N LEU A 105 8.03 4.35 9.92
CA LEU A 105 9.11 3.94 10.82
C LEU A 105 10.30 3.32 10.09
N ARG A 106 10.05 2.53 9.03
CA ARG A 106 11.09 1.77 8.33
C ARG A 106 11.88 2.67 7.37
N PRO A 107 13.20 2.85 7.58
CA PRO A 107 14.06 3.44 6.56
C PRO A 107 14.26 2.47 5.40
N HIS A 108 14.40 2.99 4.18
CA HIS A 108 14.64 2.18 2.98
C HIS A 108 15.94 2.60 2.31
N TYR A 109 16.82 1.64 2.04
CA TYR A 109 18.11 1.92 1.40
C TYR A 109 17.94 2.60 0.03
N SER A 110 16.97 2.16 -0.76
CA SER A 110 16.63 2.75 -2.06
C SER A 110 16.07 4.18 -1.97
N LEU A 111 15.74 4.65 -0.76
CA LEU A 111 15.23 5.99 -0.48
C LEU A 111 16.22 6.79 0.38
N ASN A 112 17.53 6.59 0.21
CA ASN A 112 18.57 7.26 1.00
C ASN A 112 18.40 7.09 2.52
N ASN A 113 17.97 5.90 2.95
CA ASN A 113 17.65 5.57 4.34
C ASN A 113 16.50 6.40 4.96
N LEU A 114 15.63 6.98 4.12
CA LEU A 114 14.40 7.63 4.56
C LEU A 114 13.20 6.67 4.48
N SER A 115 12.16 6.97 5.24
CA SER A 115 10.86 6.33 5.14
C SER A 115 10.05 6.90 3.96
N PRO A 116 9.04 6.17 3.45
CA PRO A 116 8.16 6.68 2.41
C PRO A 116 7.45 8.00 2.81
N ALA A 117 7.13 8.18 4.08
CA ALA A 117 6.52 9.41 4.60
C ALA A 117 7.51 10.59 4.58
N GLU A 118 8.77 10.38 4.99
CA GLU A 118 9.84 11.38 4.89
C GLU A 118 10.08 11.82 3.44
N VAL A 119 10.14 10.87 2.50
CA VAL A 119 10.29 11.18 1.07
C VAL A 119 9.08 11.95 0.52
N ALA A 120 7.88 11.70 1.06
CA ALA A 120 6.67 12.45 0.72
C ALA A 120 6.64 13.86 1.32
N GLY A 121 7.68 14.28 2.06
CA GLY A 121 7.80 15.62 2.64
C GLY A 121 7.25 15.74 4.06
N ILE A 122 6.87 14.64 4.70
CA ILE A 122 6.43 14.66 6.10
C ILE A 122 7.69 14.77 6.98
N SER A 123 7.74 15.79 7.83
CA SER A 123 8.78 15.95 8.84
C SER A 123 8.22 15.69 10.23
N TYR A 124 9.03 15.06 11.08
CA TYR A 124 8.71 14.78 12.47
C TYR A 124 9.98 14.80 13.29
N ASN A 125 9.86 15.12 14.58
CA ASN A 125 10.97 15.07 15.52
C ASN A 125 11.25 13.60 15.91
N ASP A 126 12.52 13.23 16.07
CA ASP A 126 12.95 11.90 16.52
C ASP A 126 12.32 11.49 17.85
N VAL A 127 12.05 12.45 18.74
CA VAL A 127 11.38 12.21 20.01
C VAL A 127 9.95 11.74 19.78
N ASP A 128 9.19 12.40 18.91
CA ASP A 128 7.80 12.05 18.61
C ASP A 128 7.72 10.69 17.93
N LYS A 129 8.61 10.43 16.96
CA LYS A 129 8.69 9.16 16.22
C LYS A 129 8.91 7.97 17.15
N ARG A 130 9.76 8.12 18.18
CA ARG A 130 9.98 7.09 19.22
C ARG A 130 8.75 6.85 20.09
N ASN A 131 7.95 7.89 20.33
CA ASN A 131 6.75 7.81 21.16
C ASN A 131 5.54 7.22 20.42
N TRP A 132 5.53 7.18 19.09
CA TRP A 132 4.38 6.67 18.32
C TRP A 132 4.05 5.19 18.59
N LEU A 133 5.06 4.38 18.92
CA LEU A 133 4.81 3.00 19.32
C LEU A 133 4.07 2.91 20.66
N LEU A 134 4.14 3.92 21.52
CA LEU A 134 3.45 3.95 22.80
C LEU A 134 1.98 4.35 22.64
N SER A 135 1.65 5.21 21.67
CA SER A 135 0.28 5.70 21.43
C SER A 135 -0.61 4.75 20.62
N VAL A 136 -0.03 3.76 19.94
CA VAL A 136 -0.79 2.74 19.17
C VAL A 136 -1.29 1.59 20.07
N PHE A 137 -0.85 1.52 21.34
CA PHE A 137 -1.26 0.50 22.32
C PHE A 137 -2.16 1.03 23.45
N VAL A 138 -2.74 2.24 23.31
CA VAL A 138 -3.72 2.79 24.27
C VAL A 138 -5.13 2.70 23.71
#